data_AF-K1YYS0-F1
#
_entry.id   AF-K1YYS0-F1
#
_cell.length_a   1.000
_cell.length_b   1.000
_cell.length_c   1.000
_cell.angle_alpha   90.00
_cell.angle_beta   90.00
_cell.angle_gamma   90.00
#
_symmetry.space_group_name_H-M   'P 1'
#
loop_
_entity.id
_entity.type
_entity.pdbx_description
1 polymer ?
#
loop_
_entity_poly.entity_id
_entity_poly.type
_entity_poly.pdbx_seq_one_letter_code
_entity_poly.pdbx_strand_id
1 'polypeptide(L)'
;MRHLFIMVVAGLCYLFLLPSTGQAQELNDCSVLQDISESPYKEDICALYSQGIMSANNGSAFNPSANVTLKEEIDIILKGLNLYTIAGQFVGGVCPNDPYMSYAINKKLISSTTCPNGAARRRLSSVTADTGNALIKMGSEPLNHFWEYSTNYFGPASFLLPASPFGISKNYFKYAYGVNALPDFNPDADPALNTYGLQYLTRGQLAWIINRGLVKRDITIQIPNYALYVADATNRAQLKTPYAVNSPMPRGDAIGIAMRLMKLAGLINYPDTVTNPFINVPDDYEYLPELVEARTRNIITASQGTFTGEAGTWIFDY
;
A
#
# COMPACT_ATOMS: atom_id res chain seq x y z
N MET A 1 62.48 -38.54 11.05
CA MET A 1 61.82 -37.55 10.18
C MET A 1 60.66 -38.27 9.50
N ARG A 2 59.44 -38.42 10.02
CA ARG A 2 58.59 -37.53 10.84
C ARG A 2 58.57 -36.11 10.26
N HIS A 3 57.43 -35.76 9.68
CA HIS A 3 56.92 -34.47 9.21
C HIS A 3 56.57 -34.44 7.71
N LEU A 4 55.40 -33.86 7.43
CA LEU A 4 54.82 -33.49 6.12
C LEU A 4 54.05 -34.59 5.34
N PHE A 5 52.76 -34.76 5.64
CA PHE A 5 51.66 -34.19 4.82
C PHE A 5 50.30 -34.69 5.35
N ILE A 6 49.98 -34.29 6.59
CA ILE A 6 48.61 -34.23 7.09
C ILE A 6 48.03 -32.95 6.49
N MET A 7 47.45 -33.01 5.29
CA MET A 7 46.69 -31.88 4.71
C MET A 7 45.84 -32.26 3.49
N VAL A 8 45.10 -33.39 3.52
CA VAL A 8 44.12 -33.69 2.45
C VAL A 8 42.74 -34.14 2.97
N VAL A 9 42.50 -34.21 4.29
CA VAL A 9 41.19 -34.65 4.84
C VAL A 9 40.57 -33.62 5.79
N ALA A 10 40.70 -32.33 5.48
CA ALA A 10 40.07 -31.24 6.24
C ALA A 10 39.33 -30.21 5.34
N GLY A 11 38.93 -30.62 4.14
CA GLY A 11 38.35 -29.74 3.12
C GLY A 11 37.05 -30.25 2.51
N LEU A 12 36.25 -31.04 3.23
CA LEU A 12 34.98 -31.57 2.72
C LEU A 12 33.95 -31.88 3.82
N CYS A 13 33.87 -31.02 4.84
CA CYS A 13 32.86 -31.11 5.90
C CYS A 13 32.39 -29.72 6.39
N TYR A 14 32.31 -28.75 5.47
CA TYR A 14 31.74 -27.42 5.72
C TYR A 14 30.70 -27.05 4.65
N LEU A 15 29.89 -28.03 4.22
CA LEU A 15 28.63 -27.72 3.57
C LEU A 15 27.59 -27.39 4.66
N PHE A 16 27.40 -26.09 4.87
CA PHE A 16 26.18 -25.44 5.32
C PHE A 16 25.27 -26.23 6.28
N LEU A 17 25.64 -26.26 7.56
CA LEU A 17 24.65 -26.22 8.64
C LEU A 17 24.18 -24.77 8.77
N LEU A 18 23.26 -24.35 7.89
CA LEU A 18 22.39 -23.22 8.21
C LEU A 18 21.47 -23.70 9.33
N PRO A 19 21.40 -23.02 10.48
CA PRO A 19 20.30 -23.25 11.40
C PRO A 19 19.04 -22.77 10.68
N SER A 20 18.23 -23.70 10.17
CA SER A 20 16.86 -23.42 9.77
C SER A 20 16.05 -23.14 11.03
N THR A 21 16.19 -21.97 11.62
CA THR A 21 15.23 -21.46 12.60
C THR A 21 14.02 -20.90 11.86
N GLY A 22 13.39 -21.76 11.06
CA GLY A 22 11.98 -21.64 10.76
C GLY A 22 11.30 -22.61 11.72
N GLN A 23 10.95 -22.15 12.93
CA GLN A 23 9.94 -22.87 13.69
C GLN A 23 8.70 -22.88 12.80
N ALA A 24 8.32 -24.06 12.31
CA ALA A 24 7.03 -24.23 11.67
C ALA A 24 5.99 -23.81 12.71
N GLN A 25 5.39 -22.64 12.49
CA GLN A 25 4.33 -22.15 13.35
C GLN A 25 3.20 -23.19 13.28
N GLU A 26 2.85 -23.77 14.43
CA GLU A 26 1.74 -24.71 14.51
C GLU A 26 0.47 -23.95 14.12
N LEU A 27 -0.07 -24.27 12.94
CA LEU A 27 -1.25 -23.59 12.42
C LEU A 27 -2.46 -24.04 13.22
N ASN A 28 -3.31 -23.10 13.63
CA ASN A 28 -4.56 -23.45 14.31
C ASN A 28 -5.50 -24.15 13.31
N ASP A 29 -6.08 -25.27 13.73
CA ASP A 29 -7.08 -25.97 12.93
C ASP A 29 -8.40 -25.18 12.91
N CYS A 30 -8.79 -24.67 11.74
CA CYS A 30 -10.05 -23.93 11.58
C CYS A 30 -11.29 -24.82 11.78
N SER A 31 -11.17 -26.14 11.68
CA SER A 31 -12.32 -27.07 11.80
C SER A 31 -13.02 -26.99 13.16
N VAL A 32 -12.33 -26.44 14.18
CA VAL A 32 -12.88 -26.23 15.52
C VAL A 32 -13.91 -25.11 15.60
N LEU A 33 -13.95 -24.21 14.60
CA LEU A 33 -14.89 -23.10 14.53
C LEU A 33 -16.22 -23.54 13.90
N GLN A 34 -17.18 -23.92 14.72
CA GLN A 34 -18.45 -24.49 14.25
C GLN A 34 -19.41 -23.44 13.67
N ASP A 35 -19.34 -22.21 14.17
CA ASP A 35 -20.28 -21.12 13.91
C ASP A 35 -19.94 -20.28 12.67
N ILE A 36 -18.92 -20.68 11.90
CA ILE A 36 -18.54 -20.02 10.64
C ILE A 36 -18.90 -20.83 9.39
N SER A 37 -19.50 -22.01 9.55
CA SER A 37 -19.85 -22.92 8.45
C SER A 37 -20.69 -22.23 7.37
N GLU A 38 -21.69 -21.45 7.79
CA GLU A 38 -22.60 -20.70 6.91
C GLU A 38 -22.13 -19.25 6.64
N SER A 39 -20.96 -18.85 7.14
CA SER A 39 -20.46 -17.49 6.93
C SER A 39 -19.93 -17.32 5.51
N PRO A 40 -20.33 -16.26 4.77
CA PRO A 40 -19.72 -15.95 3.48
C PRO A 40 -18.22 -15.59 3.60
N TYR A 41 -17.75 -15.35 4.83
CA TYR A 41 -16.37 -14.97 5.14
C TYR A 41 -15.52 -16.14 5.65
N LYS A 42 -16.03 -17.37 5.62
CA LYS A 42 -15.37 -18.55 6.19
C LYS A 42 -13.92 -18.73 5.75
N GLU A 43 -13.64 -18.56 4.46
CA GLU A 43 -12.28 -18.74 3.91
C GLU A 43 -11.28 -17.73 4.49
N ASP A 44 -11.67 -16.46 4.56
CA ASP A 44 -10.83 -15.39 5.08
C ASP A 44 -10.67 -15.51 6.61
N ILE A 45 -11.73 -15.91 7.31
CA ILE A 45 -11.68 -16.23 8.74
C ILE A 45 -10.68 -17.36 9.00
N CYS A 46 -10.78 -18.48 8.26
CA CYS A 46 -9.88 -19.62 8.43
C CYS A 46 -8.42 -19.26 8.13
N ALA A 47 -8.18 -18.46 7.09
CA ALA A 47 -6.84 -18.02 6.73
C ALA A 47 -6.17 -17.22 7.87
N LEU A 48 -6.91 -16.30 8.50
CA LEU A 48 -6.37 -15.50 9.61
C LEU A 48 -6.31 -16.26 10.93
N TYR A 49 -7.28 -17.14 11.19
CA TYR A 49 -7.33 -17.95 12.41
C TYR A 49 -6.17 -18.95 12.45
N SER A 50 -5.92 -19.67 11.36
CA SER A 50 -4.83 -20.65 11.27
C SER A 50 -3.46 -20.02 11.50
N GLN A 51 -3.27 -18.75 11.10
CA GLN A 51 -2.05 -17.97 11.34
C GLN A 51 -1.97 -17.33 12.74
N GLY A 52 -3.00 -17.46 13.57
CA GLY A 52 -3.07 -16.84 14.90
C GLY A 52 -3.30 -15.32 14.88
N ILE A 53 -3.66 -14.75 13.72
CA ILE A 53 -3.94 -13.33 13.55
C ILE A 53 -5.28 -12.97 14.21
N MET A 54 -6.32 -13.78 13.95
CA MET A 54 -7.62 -13.68 14.62
C MET A 54 -7.84 -14.86 15.57
N SER A 55 -8.62 -14.65 16.63
CA SER A 55 -8.93 -15.67 17.63
C SER A 55 -10.44 -15.73 17.94
N ALA A 56 -10.91 -16.91 18.33
CA ALA A 56 -12.27 -17.09 18.84
C ALA A 56 -12.47 -16.31 20.15
N ASN A 57 -13.69 -15.84 20.41
CA ASN A 57 -13.94 -14.97 21.57
C ASN A 57 -14.10 -15.74 22.89
N ASN A 58 -14.34 -17.06 22.86
CA ASN A 58 -14.42 -17.94 24.04
C ASN A 58 -14.39 -19.42 23.59
N GLY A 59 -13.21 -20.02 23.44
CA GLY A 59 -13.10 -21.43 23.02
C GLY A 59 -13.30 -21.61 21.51
N SER A 60 -14.46 -22.11 21.08
CA SER A 60 -14.74 -22.53 19.69
C SER A 60 -15.64 -21.58 18.87
N ALA A 61 -16.25 -20.56 19.50
CA ALA A 61 -17.14 -19.64 18.79
C ALA A 61 -16.40 -18.40 18.27
N PHE A 62 -16.37 -18.23 16.95
CA PHE A 62 -15.78 -17.06 16.29
C PHE A 62 -16.73 -15.86 16.27
N ASN A 63 -18.05 -16.07 16.21
CA ASN A 63 -19.09 -15.07 16.11
C ASN A 63 -18.89 -14.10 14.93
N PRO A 64 -18.97 -14.59 13.67
CA PRO A 64 -18.67 -13.77 12.49
C PRO A 64 -19.55 -12.53 12.37
N SER A 65 -20.77 -12.55 12.92
CA SER A 65 -21.73 -11.43 12.88
C SER A 65 -21.56 -10.41 14.02
N ALA A 66 -20.65 -10.65 14.97
CA ALA A 66 -20.43 -9.71 16.07
C ALA A 66 -19.76 -8.42 15.57
N ASN A 67 -20.10 -7.28 16.17
CA ASN A 67 -19.46 -6.01 15.84
C ASN A 67 -18.00 -6.00 16.33
N VAL A 68 -17.13 -5.39 15.54
CA VAL A 68 -15.71 -5.21 15.85
C VAL A 68 -15.48 -3.95 16.67
N THR A 69 -14.58 -4.07 17.65
CA THR A 69 -14.10 -2.94 18.45
C THR A 69 -12.79 -2.38 17.91
N LEU A 70 -12.48 -1.12 18.20
CA LEU A 70 -11.21 -0.50 17.83
C LEU A 70 -9.99 -1.28 18.33
N LYS A 71 -10.05 -1.77 19.58
CA LYS A 71 -8.95 -2.53 20.16
C LYS A 71 -8.71 -3.85 19.41
N GLU A 72 -9.79 -4.54 19.07
CA GLU A 72 -9.74 -5.78 18.29
C GLU A 72 -9.14 -5.54 16.90
N GLU A 73 -9.59 -4.50 16.19
CA GLU A 73 -9.04 -4.11 14.89
C GLU A 73 -7.53 -3.86 14.97
N ILE A 74 -7.07 -3.09 15.95
CA ILE A 74 -5.65 -2.78 16.15
C ILE A 74 -4.83 -4.03 16.37
N ASP A 75 -5.30 -4.91 17.26
CA ASP A 75 -4.59 -6.13 17.57
C ASP A 75 -4.44 -7.01 16.32
N ILE A 76 -5.49 -7.08 15.50
CA ILE A 76 -5.49 -7.85 14.26
C ILE A 76 -4.58 -7.22 13.20
N ILE A 77 -4.62 -5.89 13.01
CA ILE A 77 -3.72 -5.19 12.08
C ILE A 77 -2.25 -5.41 12.51
N LEU A 78 -1.94 -5.23 13.80
CA LEU A 78 -0.59 -5.40 14.31
C LEU A 78 -0.10 -6.85 14.18
N LYS A 79 -0.97 -7.84 14.39
CA LYS A 79 -0.64 -9.26 14.14
C LYS A 79 -0.43 -9.53 12.66
N GLY A 80 -1.31 -9.04 11.78
CA GLY A 80 -1.18 -9.19 10.33
C GLY A 80 0.10 -8.53 9.75
N LEU A 81 0.65 -7.55 10.47
CA LEU A 81 1.93 -6.91 10.15
C LEU A 81 3.14 -7.53 10.87
N ASN A 82 2.95 -8.55 11.71
CA ASN A 82 3.99 -9.12 12.59
C ASN A 82 4.62 -8.08 13.55
N LEU A 83 3.86 -7.07 13.96
CA LEU A 83 4.31 -6.00 14.87
C LEU A 83 3.79 -6.15 16.30
N TYR A 84 2.93 -7.15 16.57
CA TYR A 84 2.24 -7.29 17.85
C TYR A 84 3.21 -7.31 19.04
N THR A 85 4.27 -8.13 18.98
CA THR A 85 5.28 -8.22 20.04
C THR A 85 6.02 -6.90 20.27
N ILE A 86 6.38 -6.19 19.19
CA ILE A 86 7.07 -4.89 19.26
C ILE A 86 6.14 -3.83 19.87
N ALA A 87 4.87 -3.82 19.44
CA ALA A 87 3.88 -2.88 19.93
C ALA A 87 3.58 -3.10 21.43
N GLY A 88 3.58 -4.34 21.92
CA GLY A 88 3.40 -4.65 23.33
C GLY A 88 4.52 -4.13 24.25
N GLN A 89 5.71 -3.87 23.69
CA GLN A 89 6.86 -3.31 24.42
C GLN A 89 6.96 -1.78 24.27
N PHE A 90 6.03 -1.15 23.55
CA PHE A 90 6.07 0.28 23.31
C PHE A 90 5.84 1.07 24.59
N VAL A 91 6.76 1.98 24.90
CA VAL A 91 6.70 2.87 26.07
C VAL A 91 6.42 4.29 25.62
N GLY A 92 5.44 4.93 26.26
CA GLY A 92 4.98 6.29 25.94
C GLY A 92 3.78 6.31 25.00
N GLY A 93 3.51 7.47 24.39
CA GLY A 93 2.36 7.68 23.51
C GLY A 93 1.13 8.26 24.23
N VAL A 94 0.04 8.39 23.48
CA VAL A 94 -1.18 9.09 23.94
C VAL A 94 -2.08 8.21 24.81
N CYS A 95 -1.88 6.89 24.85
CA CYS A 95 -2.65 5.92 25.64
C CYS A 95 -1.75 5.26 26.72
N PRO A 96 -1.72 5.79 27.96
CA PRO A 96 -0.78 5.35 28.99
C PRO A 96 -0.88 3.88 29.40
N ASN A 97 -2.07 3.28 29.31
CA ASN A 97 -2.34 1.90 29.74
C ASN A 97 -2.57 0.94 28.57
N ASP A 98 -2.30 1.38 27.34
CA ASP A 98 -2.50 0.55 26.14
C ASP A 98 -1.32 0.76 25.18
N PRO A 99 -0.24 -0.06 25.31
CA PRO A 99 0.96 0.10 24.50
C PRO A 99 0.68 -0.17 23.01
N TYR A 100 -0.25 -1.08 22.69
CA TYR A 100 -0.64 -1.39 21.32
C TYR A 100 -1.33 -0.22 20.63
N MET A 101 -2.30 0.39 21.30
CA MET A 101 -3.00 1.58 20.81
C MET A 101 -2.02 2.76 20.67
N SER A 102 -1.18 2.99 21.67
CA SER A 102 -0.14 4.03 21.62
C SER A 102 0.83 3.83 20.46
N TYR A 103 1.27 2.59 20.21
CA TYR A 103 2.12 2.25 19.09
C TYR A 103 1.44 2.51 17.74
N ALA A 104 0.19 2.04 17.57
CA ALA A 104 -0.57 2.21 16.33
C ALA A 104 -0.78 3.69 15.97
N ILE A 105 -1.07 4.53 16.98
CA ILE A 105 -1.20 5.99 16.80
C ILE A 105 0.16 6.63 16.49
N ASN A 106 1.23 6.26 17.21
CA ASN A 106 2.56 6.79 16.99
C ASN A 106 3.08 6.50 15.56
N LYS A 107 2.81 5.28 15.07
CA LYS A 107 3.14 4.85 13.70
C LYS A 107 2.16 5.36 12.65
N LYS A 108 1.12 6.09 13.05
CA LYS A 108 0.06 6.61 12.17
C LYS A 108 -0.64 5.50 11.37
N LEU A 109 -0.75 4.31 11.95
CA LEU A 109 -1.62 3.26 11.42
C LEU A 109 -3.08 3.66 11.58
N ILE A 110 -3.36 4.40 12.67
CA ILE A 110 -4.65 5.03 12.95
C ILE A 110 -4.41 6.52 13.21
N SER A 111 -5.27 7.35 12.63
CA SER A 111 -5.20 8.80 12.82
C SER A 111 -5.95 9.23 14.08
N SER A 112 -5.22 9.47 15.17
CA SER A 112 -5.75 10.10 16.39
C SER A 112 -4.70 10.98 17.06
N THR A 113 -5.14 12.07 17.70
CA THR A 113 -4.28 12.95 18.52
C THR A 113 -4.45 12.73 20.01
N THR A 114 -5.52 12.02 20.41
CA THR A 114 -5.83 11.64 21.79
C THR A 114 -6.02 10.13 21.91
N CYS A 115 -6.07 9.59 23.12
CA CYS A 115 -6.38 8.18 23.30
C CYS A 115 -7.86 7.89 22.98
N PRO A 116 -8.17 7.13 21.92
CA PRO A 116 -9.54 6.81 21.58
C PRO A 116 -10.10 5.70 22.50
N ASN A 117 -11.43 5.60 22.57
CA ASN A 117 -12.08 4.50 23.28
C ASN A 117 -11.88 3.17 22.52
N GLY A 118 -11.12 2.25 23.09
CA GLY A 118 -10.87 0.92 22.51
C GLY A 118 -12.13 0.08 22.27
N ALA A 119 -13.22 0.32 23.01
CA ALA A 119 -14.50 -0.36 22.84
C ALA A 119 -15.39 0.26 21.74
N ALA A 120 -14.95 1.32 21.08
CA ALA A 120 -15.72 1.95 20.01
C ALA A 120 -15.93 0.98 18.84
N ARG A 121 -17.19 0.88 18.39
CA ARG A 121 -17.54 0.07 17.21
C ARG A 121 -16.95 0.67 15.95
N ARG A 122 -16.54 -0.18 15.03
CA ARG A 122 -15.77 0.23 13.85
C ARG A 122 -16.63 0.26 12.61
N ARG A 123 -16.48 1.33 11.82
CA ARG A 123 -17.14 1.49 10.53
C ARG A 123 -16.27 0.89 9.44
N LEU A 124 -16.91 0.38 8.39
CA LEU A 124 -16.20 -0.18 7.23
C LEU A 124 -15.20 0.81 6.64
N SER A 125 -15.58 2.07 6.46
CA SER A 125 -14.69 3.11 5.91
C SER A 125 -13.47 3.36 6.77
N SER A 126 -13.60 3.30 8.11
CA SER A 126 -12.49 3.49 9.04
C SER A 126 -11.50 2.33 8.97
N VAL A 127 -12.00 1.09 8.99
CA VAL A 127 -11.15 -0.11 8.89
C VAL A 127 -10.43 -0.18 7.54
N THR A 128 -11.13 0.19 6.47
CA THR A 128 -10.53 0.28 5.13
C THR A 128 -9.40 1.30 5.09
N ALA A 129 -9.62 2.47 5.72
CA ALA A 129 -8.61 3.52 5.80
C ALA A 129 -7.40 3.10 6.64
N ASP A 130 -7.64 2.49 7.81
CA ASP A 130 -6.58 2.07 8.72
C ASP A 130 -5.76 0.90 8.13
N THR A 131 -6.39 -0.01 7.39
CA THR A 131 -5.70 -1.05 6.59
C THR A 131 -4.84 -0.45 5.49
N GLY A 132 -5.35 0.56 4.78
CA GLY A 132 -4.56 1.28 3.76
C GLY A 132 -3.38 2.05 4.38
N ASN A 133 -3.60 2.75 5.50
CA ASN A 133 -2.55 3.44 6.25
C ASN A 133 -1.47 2.46 6.73
N ALA A 134 -1.87 1.29 7.21
CA ALA A 134 -0.94 0.24 7.61
C ALA A 134 0.02 -0.14 6.48
N LEU A 135 -0.49 -0.37 5.26
CA LEU A 135 0.36 -0.60 4.10
C LEU A 135 1.24 0.60 3.77
N ILE A 136 0.70 1.81 3.81
CA ILE A 136 1.45 3.02 3.48
C ILE A 136 2.64 3.22 4.42
N LYS A 137 2.46 2.93 5.71
CA LYS A 137 3.46 3.19 6.75
C LYS A 137 4.44 2.03 6.95
N MET A 138 4.03 0.81 6.63
CA MET A 138 4.86 -0.39 6.83
C MET A 138 5.46 -0.95 5.55
N GLY A 139 5.13 -0.40 4.37
CA GLY A 139 5.85 -0.68 3.13
C GLY A 139 7.30 -0.21 3.23
N SER A 140 8.22 -1.10 3.60
CA SER A 140 9.67 -0.93 3.43
C SER A 140 10.12 -1.21 1.99
N GLU A 141 9.22 -1.76 1.18
CA GLU A 141 9.44 -2.04 -0.23
C GLU A 141 9.50 -0.72 -1.03
N PRO A 142 10.31 -0.66 -2.11
CA PRO A 142 10.23 0.44 -3.08
C PRO A 142 8.83 0.56 -3.74
N LEU A 143 7.98 -0.46 -3.56
CA LEU A 143 6.62 -0.59 -4.05
C LEU A 143 5.61 -0.55 -2.90
N ASN A 144 4.97 0.60 -2.71
CA ASN A 144 3.84 0.72 -1.80
C ASN A 144 2.56 0.23 -2.50
N HIS A 145 2.18 -1.03 -2.28
CA HIS A 145 1.02 -1.67 -2.89
C HIS A 145 -0.28 -0.86 -2.76
N PHE A 146 -0.44 -0.07 -1.70
CA PHE A 146 -1.60 0.81 -1.59
C PHE A 146 -1.69 1.79 -2.78
N TRP A 147 -0.59 2.46 -3.11
CA TRP A 147 -0.55 3.43 -4.21
C TRP A 147 -0.63 2.74 -5.56
N GLU A 148 -0.12 1.53 -5.68
CA GLU A 148 -0.23 0.75 -6.91
C GLU A 148 -1.70 0.48 -7.28
N TYR A 149 -2.49 -0.05 -6.35
CA TYR A 149 -3.94 -0.24 -6.60
C TYR A 149 -4.72 1.07 -6.66
N SER A 150 -4.35 2.06 -5.85
CA SER A 150 -5.04 3.35 -5.85
C SER A 150 -4.80 4.15 -7.14
N THR A 151 -3.64 4.02 -7.76
CA THR A 151 -3.33 4.71 -9.03
C THR A 151 -3.84 3.91 -10.23
N ASN A 152 -3.71 2.58 -10.20
CA ASN A 152 -4.11 1.69 -11.29
C ASN A 152 -5.56 1.19 -11.12
N TYR A 153 -6.47 2.08 -10.71
CA TYR A 153 -7.87 1.73 -10.51
C TYR A 153 -8.54 1.31 -11.83
N PHE A 154 -9.13 0.12 -11.84
CA PHE A 154 -9.77 -0.48 -13.01
C PHE A 154 -11.29 -0.57 -12.91
N GLY A 155 -11.91 -0.01 -11.87
CA GLY A 155 -13.35 0.00 -11.73
C GLY A 155 -14.04 1.13 -12.52
N PRO A 156 -15.38 1.19 -12.49
CA PRO A 156 -16.14 2.21 -13.21
C PRO A 156 -15.76 3.64 -12.81
N ALA A 157 -15.50 4.50 -13.80
CA ALA A 157 -15.18 5.91 -13.56
C ALA A 157 -16.31 6.67 -12.82
N SER A 158 -17.57 6.24 -13.00
CA SER A 158 -18.73 6.77 -12.29
C SER A 158 -18.62 6.63 -10.77
N PHE A 159 -17.96 5.59 -10.27
CA PHE A 159 -17.71 5.42 -8.84
C PHE A 159 -16.73 6.46 -8.30
N LEU A 160 -15.98 7.17 -9.13
CA LEU A 160 -15.00 8.15 -8.68
C LEU A 160 -15.49 9.60 -8.76
N LEU A 161 -16.73 9.84 -9.20
CA LEU A 161 -17.31 11.18 -9.28
C LEU A 161 -17.39 11.84 -7.90
N PRO A 162 -17.85 11.16 -6.82
CA PRO A 162 -17.79 11.71 -5.47
C PRO A 162 -16.37 11.68 -4.90
N ALA A 163 -16.07 12.59 -3.97
CA ALA A 163 -14.80 12.57 -3.23
C ALA A 163 -14.69 11.39 -2.25
N SER A 164 -15.82 10.89 -1.78
CA SER A 164 -15.93 9.77 -0.85
C SER A 164 -16.98 8.76 -1.32
N PRO A 165 -16.74 8.03 -2.42
CA PRO A 165 -17.72 7.11 -2.96
C PRO A 165 -18.14 6.07 -1.93
N PHE A 166 -19.45 5.86 -1.83
CA PHE A 166 -20.03 4.92 -0.87
C PHE A 166 -19.62 5.22 0.57
N GLY A 167 -19.27 6.47 0.92
CA GLY A 167 -18.82 6.83 2.26
C GLY A 167 -17.38 6.42 2.61
N ILE A 168 -16.58 6.03 1.61
CA ILE A 168 -15.15 5.68 1.76
C ILE A 168 -14.33 6.71 0.96
N SER A 169 -13.25 7.24 1.55
CA SER A 169 -12.38 8.19 0.83
C SER A 169 -11.82 7.57 -0.46
N LYS A 170 -11.83 8.36 -1.55
CA LYS A 170 -11.55 7.91 -2.93
C LYS A 170 -10.36 6.96 -3.07
N ASN A 171 -9.19 7.31 -2.53
CA ASN A 171 -7.99 6.47 -2.71
C ASN A 171 -8.09 5.13 -1.95
N TYR A 172 -8.70 5.14 -0.77
CA TYR A 172 -8.93 3.91 0.00
C TYR A 172 -9.98 3.02 -0.66
N PHE A 173 -11.01 3.62 -1.28
CA PHE A 173 -11.97 2.89 -2.10
C PHE A 173 -11.28 2.25 -3.32
N LYS A 174 -10.49 3.00 -4.08
CA LYS A 174 -9.75 2.49 -5.25
C LYS A 174 -8.87 1.30 -4.85
N TYR A 175 -8.11 1.46 -3.78
CA TYR A 175 -7.28 0.39 -3.21
C TYR A 175 -8.12 -0.84 -2.82
N ALA A 176 -9.13 -0.66 -1.97
CA ALA A 176 -9.94 -1.76 -1.46
C ALA A 176 -10.72 -2.48 -2.58
N TYR A 177 -11.19 -1.76 -3.58
CA TYR A 177 -11.79 -2.33 -4.78
C TYR A 177 -10.77 -3.18 -5.54
N GLY A 178 -9.56 -2.65 -5.74
CA GLY A 178 -8.48 -3.31 -6.48
C GLY A 178 -8.04 -4.64 -5.87
N VAL A 179 -7.96 -4.71 -4.54
CA VAL A 179 -7.60 -5.95 -3.80
C VAL A 179 -8.81 -6.80 -3.41
N ASN A 180 -10.01 -6.46 -3.88
CA ASN A 180 -11.26 -7.13 -3.51
C ASN A 180 -11.51 -7.17 -1.98
N ALA A 181 -11.17 -6.11 -1.27
CA ALA A 181 -11.39 -5.93 0.17
C ALA A 181 -12.64 -5.08 0.49
N LEU A 182 -13.68 -5.15 -0.34
CA LEU A 182 -14.97 -4.51 -0.10
C LEU A 182 -16.05 -5.58 0.14
N PRO A 183 -16.29 -6.01 1.40
CA PRO A 183 -17.23 -7.09 1.69
C PRO A 183 -18.68 -6.66 1.39
N ASP A 184 -19.50 -7.57 0.86
CA ASP A 184 -20.90 -7.31 0.45
C ASP A 184 -21.07 -6.14 -0.52
N PHE A 185 -20.01 -5.72 -1.23
CA PHE A 185 -20.10 -4.56 -2.11
C PHE A 185 -20.98 -4.86 -3.33
N ASN A 186 -21.97 -4.01 -3.54
CA ASN A 186 -22.84 -4.05 -4.71
C ASN A 186 -22.39 -2.97 -5.71
N PRO A 187 -21.84 -3.33 -6.89
CA PRO A 187 -21.46 -2.36 -7.90
C PRO A 187 -22.65 -1.58 -8.48
N ASP A 188 -23.87 -2.10 -8.36
CA ASP A 188 -25.08 -1.43 -8.84
C ASP A 188 -25.65 -0.43 -7.82
N ALA A 189 -25.05 -0.32 -6.63
CA ALA A 189 -25.46 0.66 -5.64
C ALA A 189 -25.11 2.09 -6.11
N ASP A 190 -25.97 3.06 -5.80
CA ASP A 190 -25.71 4.46 -6.11
C ASP A 190 -24.55 4.99 -5.23
N PRO A 191 -23.40 5.39 -5.82
CA PRO A 191 -22.25 5.91 -5.08
C PRO A 191 -22.54 7.19 -4.31
N ALA A 192 -23.61 7.94 -4.64
CA ALA A 192 -24.02 9.14 -3.94
C ALA A 192 -24.68 8.86 -2.58
N LEU A 193 -25.17 7.64 -2.33
CA LEU A 193 -25.94 7.34 -1.12
C LEU A 193 -25.09 7.22 0.15
N ASN A 194 -23.75 7.17 0.07
CA ASN A 194 -22.82 7.23 1.21
C ASN A 194 -23.13 6.31 2.42
N THR A 195 -23.94 5.26 2.26
CA THR A 195 -24.39 4.40 3.37
C THR A 195 -23.45 3.22 3.63
N TYR A 196 -22.93 2.62 2.56
CA TYR A 196 -22.14 1.38 2.63
C TYR A 196 -20.90 1.49 3.54
N GLY A 197 -20.07 2.52 3.38
CA GLY A 197 -18.88 2.76 4.20
C GLY A 197 -19.19 3.17 5.64
N LEU A 198 -20.41 3.62 5.93
CA LEU A 198 -20.84 4.06 7.26
C LEU A 198 -21.39 2.92 8.13
N GLN A 199 -21.62 1.75 7.57
CA GLN A 199 -22.10 0.59 8.32
C GLN A 199 -21.07 0.12 9.35
N TYR A 200 -21.57 -0.40 10.47
CA TYR A 200 -20.71 -1.06 11.46
C TYR A 200 -20.26 -2.41 10.94
N LEU A 201 -18.99 -2.69 11.15
CA LEU A 201 -18.31 -3.83 10.58
C LEU A 201 -18.39 -5.03 11.52
N THR A 202 -18.71 -6.18 10.94
CA THR A 202 -18.74 -7.48 11.64
C THR A 202 -17.36 -8.15 11.65
N ARG A 203 -17.13 -9.13 12.53
CA ARG A 203 -15.86 -9.86 12.60
C ARG A 203 -15.52 -10.59 11.31
N GLY A 204 -16.53 -11.15 10.62
CA GLY A 204 -16.34 -11.80 9.32
C GLY A 204 -15.91 -10.82 8.24
N GLN A 205 -16.54 -9.65 8.19
CA GLN A 205 -16.14 -8.56 7.30
C GLN A 205 -14.73 -8.04 7.61
N LEU A 206 -14.32 -7.99 8.89
CA LEU A 206 -12.94 -7.66 9.26
C LEU A 206 -11.96 -8.67 8.69
N ALA A 207 -12.26 -9.96 8.85
CA ALA A 207 -11.41 -11.02 8.32
C ALA A 207 -11.22 -10.87 6.81
N TRP A 208 -12.30 -10.59 6.08
CA TRP A 208 -12.26 -10.32 4.64
C TRP A 208 -11.32 -9.14 4.30
N ILE A 209 -11.52 -7.98 4.94
CA ILE A 209 -10.72 -6.78 4.65
C ILE A 209 -9.25 -7.01 4.98
N ILE A 210 -8.95 -7.56 6.15
CA ILE A 210 -7.57 -7.77 6.61
C ILE A 210 -6.87 -8.85 5.78
N ASN A 211 -7.53 -9.97 5.51
CA ASN A 211 -6.89 -11.04 4.75
C ASN A 211 -6.57 -10.57 3.33
N ARG A 212 -7.50 -9.92 2.64
CA ARG A 212 -7.31 -9.53 1.23
C ARG A 212 -6.52 -8.24 1.07
N GLY A 213 -6.70 -7.29 1.98
CA GLY A 213 -5.97 -6.03 1.94
C GLY A 213 -4.56 -6.14 2.51
N LEU A 214 -4.37 -6.86 3.62
CA LEU A 214 -3.13 -6.77 4.39
C LEU A 214 -2.25 -8.01 4.30
N VAL A 215 -2.83 -9.21 4.28
CA VAL A 215 -2.11 -10.48 4.48
C VAL A 215 -1.82 -11.20 3.15
N LYS A 216 -2.85 -11.45 2.32
CA LYS A 216 -2.73 -12.03 0.97
C LYS A 216 -2.29 -10.95 -0.01
N ARG A 217 -1.00 -10.60 0.02
CA ARG A 217 -0.39 -9.63 -0.90
C ARG A 217 -0.07 -10.23 -2.28
N ASP A 218 -0.20 -11.55 -2.45
CA ASP A 218 0.09 -12.30 -3.68
C ASP A 218 -1.02 -12.19 -4.74
N ILE A 219 -1.46 -10.98 -5.04
CA ILE A 219 -2.23 -10.74 -6.25
C ILE A 219 -1.23 -10.20 -7.26
N THR A 220 -0.90 -11.01 -8.26
CA THR A 220 -0.11 -10.60 -9.43
C THR A 220 -0.79 -9.40 -10.07
N ILE A 221 -0.31 -8.21 -9.74
CA ILE A 221 -0.75 -6.99 -10.42
C ILE A 221 -0.17 -7.12 -11.82
N GLN A 222 -1.06 -7.10 -12.81
CA GLN A 222 -0.64 -6.91 -14.19
C GLN A 222 -0.05 -5.50 -14.23
N ILE A 223 1.26 -5.40 -14.03
CA ILE A 223 2.01 -4.17 -14.21
C ILE A 223 1.67 -3.70 -15.62
N PRO A 224 0.98 -2.57 -15.79
CA PRO A 224 0.61 -2.11 -17.11
C PRO A 224 1.89 -1.95 -17.94
N ASN A 225 1.85 -2.37 -19.22
CA ASN A 225 3.04 -2.34 -20.09
C ASN A 225 3.75 -0.97 -20.10
N TYR A 226 3.04 0.14 -19.82
CA TYR A 226 3.64 1.47 -19.69
C TYR A 226 4.67 1.59 -18.57
N ALA A 227 4.57 0.86 -17.46
CA ALA A 227 5.57 0.96 -16.39
C ALA A 227 6.92 0.37 -16.80
N LEU A 228 6.92 -0.66 -17.66
CA LEU A 228 8.13 -1.18 -18.31
C LEU A 228 8.73 -0.15 -19.27
N TYR A 229 7.89 0.55 -20.04
CA TYR A 229 8.34 1.61 -20.94
C TYR A 229 8.88 2.83 -20.19
N VAL A 230 8.31 3.20 -19.03
CA VAL A 230 8.81 4.27 -18.17
C VAL A 230 10.15 3.90 -17.55
N ALA A 231 10.33 2.66 -17.09
CA ALA A 231 11.62 2.19 -16.56
C ALA A 231 12.73 2.19 -17.63
N ASP A 232 12.43 1.72 -18.86
CA ASP A 232 13.37 1.78 -19.99
C ASP A 232 13.69 3.24 -20.40
N ALA A 233 12.66 4.09 -20.47
CA ALA A 233 12.79 5.52 -20.71
C ALA A 233 13.70 6.22 -19.68
N THR A 234 13.48 5.96 -18.40
CA THR A 234 14.30 6.45 -17.28
C THR A 234 15.75 5.99 -17.39
N ASN A 235 15.98 4.71 -17.70
CA ASN A 235 17.33 4.17 -17.86
C ASN A 235 18.06 4.83 -19.04
N ARG A 236 17.39 5.01 -20.18
CA ARG A 236 17.96 5.69 -21.35
C ARG A 236 18.22 7.17 -21.10
N ALA A 237 17.37 7.82 -20.30
CA ALA A 237 17.51 9.22 -19.91
C ALA A 237 18.56 9.47 -18.81
N GLN A 238 19.20 8.42 -18.28
CA GLN A 238 20.26 8.49 -17.24
C GLN A 238 19.86 9.31 -16.00
N LEU A 239 18.65 9.12 -15.49
CA LEU A 239 18.15 9.89 -14.34
C LEU A 239 19.00 9.63 -13.08
N LYS A 240 19.32 10.70 -12.34
CA LYS A 240 20.17 10.62 -11.13
C LYS A 240 19.53 9.86 -9.98
N THR A 241 18.21 9.77 -9.94
CA THR A 241 17.46 9.00 -8.95
C THR A 241 16.58 7.96 -9.63
N PRO A 242 16.54 6.71 -9.13
CA PRO A 242 15.62 5.70 -9.64
C PRO A 242 14.20 6.24 -9.49
N TYR A 243 13.57 6.52 -10.62
CA TYR A 243 12.22 7.03 -10.66
C TYR A 243 11.28 5.98 -10.06
N ALA A 244 10.48 6.36 -9.06
CA ALA A 244 9.48 5.48 -8.48
C ALA A 244 8.34 5.32 -9.49
N VAL A 245 8.45 4.30 -10.36
CA VAL A 245 7.45 3.92 -11.38
C VAL A 245 6.00 3.81 -10.86
N ASN A 246 5.82 3.73 -9.54
CA ASN A 246 4.52 3.57 -8.87
C ASN A 246 4.09 4.77 -8.00
N SER A 247 4.81 5.90 -8.08
CA SER A 247 4.31 7.20 -7.61
C SER A 247 3.77 8.00 -8.80
N PRO A 248 2.69 8.80 -8.62
CA PRO A 248 2.21 9.69 -9.68
C PRO A 248 3.37 10.57 -10.15
N MET A 249 3.67 10.50 -11.45
CA MET A 249 4.72 11.31 -12.05
C MET A 249 4.26 12.77 -12.05
N PRO A 250 5.01 13.69 -11.42
CA PRO A 250 4.79 15.10 -11.63
C PRO A 250 4.82 15.38 -13.13
N ARG A 251 3.91 16.23 -13.62
CA ARG A 251 3.85 16.57 -15.05
C ARG A 251 5.21 17.07 -15.57
N GLY A 252 5.94 17.80 -14.74
CA GLY A 252 7.29 18.28 -15.04
C GLY A 252 8.27 17.14 -15.32
N ASP A 253 8.27 16.09 -14.51
CA ASP A 253 9.15 14.92 -14.69
C ASP A 253 8.82 14.18 -15.99
N ALA A 254 7.53 13.97 -16.28
CA ALA A 254 7.09 13.27 -17.49
C ALA A 254 7.53 13.98 -18.77
N ILE A 255 7.30 15.29 -18.81
CA ILE A 255 7.66 16.14 -19.94
C ILE A 255 9.18 16.26 -20.03
N GLY A 256 9.85 16.38 -18.89
CA GLY A 256 11.30 16.32 -18.78
C GLY A 256 11.88 15.09 -19.47
N ILE A 257 11.47 13.90 -19.03
CA ILE A 257 11.92 12.63 -19.58
C ILE A 257 11.63 12.54 -21.08
N ALA A 258 10.42 12.92 -21.52
CA ALA A 258 10.06 12.89 -22.94
C ALA A 258 10.97 13.78 -23.80
N MET A 259 11.21 15.03 -23.38
CA MET A 259 12.07 15.98 -24.10
C MET A 259 13.52 15.51 -24.13
N ARG A 260 14.03 14.96 -23.02
CA ARG A 260 15.38 14.40 -22.95
C ARG A 260 15.56 13.22 -23.90
N LEU A 261 14.57 12.32 -23.97
CA LEU A 261 14.58 11.21 -24.93
C LEU A 261 14.54 11.71 -26.38
N MET A 262 13.75 12.73 -26.69
CA MET A 262 13.73 13.33 -28.03
C MET A 262 15.08 13.97 -28.38
N LYS A 263 15.77 14.60 -27.43
CA LYS A 263 17.14 15.13 -27.62
C LYS A 263 18.15 14.01 -27.87
N LEU A 264 18.12 12.94 -27.07
CA LEU A 264 18.99 11.77 -27.23
C LEU A 264 18.76 11.05 -28.57
N ALA A 265 17.53 11.05 -29.07
CA ALA A 265 17.18 10.51 -30.38
C ALA A 265 17.55 11.44 -31.55
N GLY A 266 18.08 12.64 -31.28
CA GLY A 266 18.44 13.63 -32.30
C GLY A 266 17.24 14.30 -32.98
N LEU A 267 16.05 14.20 -32.39
CA LEU A 267 14.81 14.79 -32.95
C LEU A 267 14.68 16.27 -32.63
N ILE A 268 15.22 16.69 -31.48
CA ILE A 268 15.25 18.09 -31.03
C ILE A 268 16.63 18.41 -30.46
N ASN A 269 16.95 19.69 -30.38
CA ASN A 269 18.18 20.15 -29.76
C ASN A 269 17.91 21.43 -28.96
N TYR A 270 18.42 21.48 -27.74
CA TYR A 270 18.30 22.60 -26.81
C TYR A 270 19.51 22.64 -25.88
N PRO A 271 19.90 23.82 -25.36
CA PRO A 271 21.07 23.96 -24.50
C PRO A 271 20.85 23.29 -23.13
N ASP A 272 21.91 22.72 -22.56
CA ASP A 272 21.86 22.09 -21.22
C ASP A 272 21.84 23.12 -20.07
N THR A 273 22.12 24.39 -20.37
CA THR A 273 22.09 25.48 -19.40
C THR A 273 21.08 26.52 -19.88
N VAL A 274 20.09 26.80 -19.03
CA VAL A 274 18.99 27.73 -19.34
C VAL A 274 18.72 28.62 -18.13
N THR A 275 18.14 29.80 -18.37
CA THR A 275 17.55 30.62 -17.30
C THR A 275 16.18 30.07 -16.94
N ASN A 276 15.90 29.87 -15.65
CA ASN A 276 14.61 29.37 -15.18
C ASN A 276 13.48 30.41 -15.38
N PRO A 277 12.47 30.13 -16.22
CA PRO A 277 11.34 31.03 -16.40
C PRO A 277 10.11 30.64 -15.58
N PHE A 278 10.18 29.56 -14.80
CA PHE A 278 9.05 29.03 -14.05
C PHE A 278 9.05 29.59 -12.63
N ILE A 279 7.89 30.03 -12.17
CA ILE A 279 7.73 30.54 -10.80
C ILE A 279 7.59 29.42 -9.76
N ASN A 280 7.29 28.21 -10.21
CA ASN A 280 6.97 27.05 -9.38
C ASN A 280 7.94 25.88 -9.54
N VAL A 281 9.03 26.05 -10.29
CA VAL A 281 10.09 25.05 -10.46
C VAL A 281 11.35 25.59 -9.79
N PRO A 282 12.01 24.84 -8.89
CA PRO A 282 13.30 25.24 -8.32
C PRO A 282 14.39 25.43 -9.40
N ASP A 283 15.34 26.34 -9.18
CA ASP A 283 16.45 26.59 -10.13
C ASP A 283 17.37 25.38 -10.31
N ASP A 284 17.41 24.49 -9.32
CA ASP A 284 18.19 23.25 -9.31
C ASP A 284 17.40 22.01 -9.79
N TYR A 285 16.22 22.22 -10.38
CA TYR A 285 15.39 21.12 -10.86
C TYR A 285 16.04 20.35 -12.03
N GLU A 286 16.05 19.02 -11.93
CA GLU A 286 16.80 18.13 -12.84
C GLU A 286 16.40 18.27 -14.32
N TYR A 287 15.15 18.63 -14.60
CA TYR A 287 14.61 18.75 -15.96
C TYR A 287 14.43 20.19 -16.40
N LEU A 288 15.09 21.15 -15.75
CA LEU A 288 14.88 22.56 -16.08
C LEU A 288 15.12 22.87 -17.58
N PRO A 289 16.21 22.41 -18.23
CA PRO A 289 16.42 22.61 -19.67
C PRO A 289 15.30 22.02 -20.53
N GLU A 290 14.88 20.81 -20.21
CA GLU A 290 13.78 20.12 -20.89
C GLU A 290 12.46 20.89 -20.79
N LEU A 291 12.13 21.41 -19.60
CA LEU A 291 10.91 22.17 -19.37
C LEU A 291 10.93 23.51 -20.11
N VAL A 292 12.07 24.19 -20.13
CA VAL A 292 12.23 25.44 -20.89
C VAL A 292 12.01 25.19 -22.38
N GLU A 293 12.52 24.09 -22.92
CA GLU A 293 12.27 23.72 -24.31
C GLU A 293 10.80 23.37 -24.54
N ALA A 294 10.18 22.59 -23.65
CA ALA A 294 8.77 22.24 -23.75
C ALA A 294 7.88 23.48 -23.76
N ARG A 295 8.20 24.50 -22.95
CA ARG A 295 7.53 25.80 -22.95
C ARG A 295 7.75 26.55 -24.26
N THR A 296 8.97 26.57 -24.78
CA THR A 296 9.30 27.23 -26.07
C THR A 296 8.49 26.64 -27.22
N ARG A 297 8.16 25.35 -27.13
CA ARG A 297 7.30 24.62 -28.08
C ARG A 297 5.81 24.67 -27.76
N ASN A 298 5.39 25.43 -26.75
CA ASN A 298 4.01 25.54 -26.27
C ASN A 298 3.38 24.22 -25.79
N ILE A 299 4.20 23.26 -25.31
CA ILE A 299 3.72 22.01 -24.70
C ILE A 299 3.22 22.27 -23.26
N ILE A 300 3.83 23.25 -22.58
CA ILE A 300 3.46 23.70 -21.24
C ILE A 300 3.50 25.22 -21.10
N THR A 301 2.78 25.74 -20.11
CA THR A 301 2.87 27.13 -19.67
C THR A 301 3.82 27.29 -18.47
N ALA A 302 4.17 28.54 -18.14
CA ALA A 302 5.08 28.86 -17.04
C ALA A 302 4.53 28.50 -15.63
N SER A 303 3.23 28.24 -15.49
CA SER A 303 2.61 27.80 -14.24
C SER A 303 2.49 26.28 -14.11
N GLN A 304 2.81 25.51 -15.16
CA GLN A 304 2.57 24.06 -15.23
C GLN A 304 3.80 23.21 -14.89
N GLY A 305 4.94 23.81 -14.55
CA GLY A 305 6.22 23.11 -14.37
C GLY A 305 6.23 22.06 -13.25
N THR A 306 5.46 22.23 -12.17
CA THR A 306 5.36 21.28 -11.04
C THR A 306 3.95 20.78 -10.75
N PHE A 307 3.06 20.76 -11.74
CA PHE A 307 1.67 20.33 -11.51
C PHE A 307 1.58 18.86 -11.04
N THR A 308 0.99 18.64 -9.86
CA THR A 308 0.82 17.35 -9.17
C THR A 308 -0.61 16.78 -9.25
N GLY A 309 -1.31 17.02 -10.35
CA GLY A 309 -2.65 16.44 -10.57
C GLY A 309 -2.65 14.93 -10.77
N GLU A 310 -3.84 14.30 -10.73
CA GLU A 310 -4.00 12.84 -10.93
C GLU A 310 -3.42 12.42 -12.30
N ALA A 311 -2.68 11.31 -12.32
CA ALA A 311 -2.10 10.74 -13.54
C ALA A 311 -3.19 10.46 -14.59
N GLY A 312 -2.97 10.89 -15.83
CA GLY A 312 -3.91 10.71 -16.94
C GLY A 312 -4.89 11.87 -17.18
N THR A 313 -5.06 12.79 -16.21
CA THR A 313 -5.93 13.97 -16.41
C THR A 313 -5.36 15.02 -17.37
N TRP A 314 -4.08 14.90 -17.74
CA TRP A 314 -3.34 15.89 -18.54
C TRP A 314 -3.01 15.42 -19.97
N ILE A 315 -3.31 14.17 -20.34
CA ILE A 315 -2.99 13.62 -21.66
C ILE A 315 -4.04 14.02 -22.73
N PHE A 316 -5.22 14.49 -22.32
CA PHE A 316 -6.36 14.70 -23.24
C PHE A 316 -6.99 16.10 -23.24
N ASP A 317 -6.39 17.11 -22.60
CA ASP A 317 -6.83 18.49 -22.79
C ASP A 317 -6.19 19.09 -24.05
N TYR A 318 -6.73 18.70 -25.21
CA TYR A 318 -6.67 19.43 -26.48
C TYR A 318 -8.08 19.83 -26.90
#